data_AF-A0A0P9XPW6-F1
#
_entry.id   AF-A0A0P9XPW6-F1
#
_cell.length_a   1.000
_cell.length_b   1.000
_cell.length_c   1.000
_cell.angle_alpha   90.00
_cell.angle_beta   90.00
_cell.angle_gamma   90.00
#
_symmetry.space_group_name_H-M   'P 1'
#
loop_
_entity.id
_entity.type
_entity.pdbx_description
1 polymer ?
#
loop_
_entity_poly.entity_id
_entity_poly.type
_entity_poly.pdbx_seq_one_letter_code
_entity_poly.pdbx_strand_id
1 'polypeptide(L)'
;MDGGMSRKDLYNAVYDRLTIFFPEQPWIKAIEKYGNNPPAHTLGESFISYGLFIFHTKGLDSCDEYDRNALAEAFFYTQKILELYNRIEASKKAHYKARFKAAFEASNDMRALAFETFVYFTLVHYGWNVDCKDDRDAGETYDYLACRDENRVEVECKSFSYDKGLVISSGEAQKLASGILNNFTATYEQSKKQLSIVTIKVIEKLPQNPVMLAKVCTEICEHISSGQNIQREKYSVTTEVHFDVPDIPNGAPSIIPVKSSDMELLCMMPQTTGDDSVTCLRITTISTNASWREFEKTCKDAAKKQLTKVNPGVIVVHVSNLDAISAMLRDGRLRLKINNIFNQPHLVEIILVSNSGVYERDKYPYLELRPYIRSFTNDRSEFEWKIKLFSSKE
;
A
#
# COMPACT_ATOMS: atom_id res chain seq x y z
N MET A 1 -0.44 -22.18 -17.73
CA MET A 1 0.79 -21.99 -18.53
C MET A 1 1.85 -22.84 -17.86
N ASP A 2 2.41 -23.77 -18.63
CA ASP A 2 3.41 -24.74 -18.17
C ASP A 2 4.71 -24.06 -17.72
N GLY A 3 5.42 -24.72 -16.79
CA GLY A 3 6.68 -24.27 -16.17
C GLY A 3 7.90 -24.21 -17.09
N GLY A 4 7.72 -23.88 -18.38
CA GLY A 4 8.80 -23.71 -19.36
C GLY A 4 9.24 -22.26 -19.60
N MET A 5 8.46 -21.27 -19.14
CA MET A 5 8.81 -19.86 -19.27
C MET A 5 9.71 -19.43 -18.11
N SER A 6 10.88 -18.87 -18.38
CA SER A 6 11.70 -18.28 -17.33
C SER A 6 11.05 -17.00 -16.79
N ARG A 7 11.43 -16.59 -15.59
CA ARG A 7 10.97 -15.32 -15.01
C ARG A 7 11.32 -14.12 -15.88
N LYS A 8 12.53 -14.12 -16.46
CA LYS A 8 13.00 -13.08 -17.38
C LYS A 8 12.11 -13.02 -18.62
N ASP A 9 11.74 -14.17 -19.17
CA ASP A 9 10.84 -14.26 -20.33
C ASP A 9 9.43 -13.75 -19.99
N LEU A 10 8.94 -14.04 -18.78
CA LEU A 10 7.65 -13.53 -18.30
C LEU A 10 7.65 -11.99 -18.26
N TYR A 11 8.66 -11.39 -17.64
CA TYR A 11 8.74 -9.92 -17.53
C TYR A 11 8.91 -9.27 -18.91
N ASN A 12 9.81 -9.79 -19.76
CA ASN A 12 9.95 -9.33 -21.15
C ASN A 12 8.61 -9.39 -21.90
N ALA A 13 7.91 -10.52 -21.85
CA ALA A 13 6.64 -10.68 -22.55
C ALA A 13 5.54 -9.73 -22.05
N VAL A 14 5.52 -9.39 -20.77
CA VAL A 14 4.60 -8.36 -20.24
C VAL A 14 5.03 -6.97 -20.68
N TYR A 15 6.33 -6.65 -20.62
CA TYR A 15 6.87 -5.35 -21.03
C TYR A 15 6.63 -5.08 -22.51
N ASP A 16 6.89 -6.04 -23.39
CA ASP A 16 6.66 -5.93 -24.84
C ASP A 16 5.18 -5.71 -25.17
N ARG A 17 4.27 -6.41 -24.48
CA ARG A 17 2.83 -6.17 -24.63
C ARG A 17 2.45 -4.77 -24.17
N LEU A 18 3.01 -4.29 -23.07
CA LEU A 18 2.73 -2.95 -22.57
C LEU A 18 3.27 -1.86 -23.51
N THR A 19 4.45 -2.03 -24.10
CA THR A 19 5.02 -1.05 -25.05
C THR A 19 4.25 -1.01 -26.37
N ILE A 20 3.69 -2.13 -26.82
CA ILE A 20 2.72 -2.13 -27.93
C ILE A 20 1.43 -1.40 -27.51
N PHE A 21 0.99 -1.61 -26.26
CA PHE A 21 -0.23 -0.99 -25.74
C PHE A 21 -0.09 0.52 -25.55
N PHE A 22 1.06 0.99 -25.08
CA PHE A 22 1.46 2.38 -24.88
C PHE A 22 2.85 2.66 -25.48
N PRO A 23 2.94 2.91 -26.79
CA PRO A 23 4.22 3.17 -27.46
C PRO A 23 4.99 4.38 -26.90
N GLU A 24 4.28 5.34 -26.32
CA GLU A 24 4.83 6.53 -25.69
C GLU A 24 5.46 6.31 -24.31
N GLN A 25 5.28 5.10 -23.74
CA GLN A 25 5.88 4.66 -22.47
C GLN A 25 5.68 5.66 -21.32
N PRO A 26 4.41 5.95 -20.93
CA PRO A 26 4.08 7.03 -19.98
C PRO A 26 4.73 6.87 -18.59
N TRP A 27 5.04 5.64 -18.17
CA TRP A 27 5.73 5.37 -16.89
C TRP A 27 7.13 5.97 -16.81
N ILE A 28 7.83 6.17 -17.93
CA ILE A 28 9.17 6.77 -17.94
C ILE A 28 9.08 8.22 -17.46
N LYS A 29 8.27 9.03 -18.13
CA LYS A 29 8.07 10.45 -17.77
C LYS A 29 7.49 10.62 -16.37
N ALA A 30 6.65 9.68 -15.95
CA ALA A 30 6.06 9.69 -14.61
C ALA A 30 7.11 9.62 -13.50
N ILE A 31 8.25 8.95 -13.74
CA ILE A 31 9.34 8.81 -12.75
C ILE A 31 10.45 9.84 -12.97
N GLU A 32 10.84 10.13 -14.21
CA GLU A 32 11.93 11.08 -14.54
C GLU A 32 11.71 12.48 -13.95
N LYS A 33 10.45 12.91 -13.79
CA LYS A 33 10.12 14.21 -13.19
C LYS A 33 10.64 14.39 -11.75
N TYR A 34 11.02 13.31 -11.07
CA TYR A 34 11.57 13.34 -9.72
C TYR A 34 13.12 13.41 -9.67
N GLY A 35 13.80 13.35 -10.82
CA GLY A 35 15.26 13.45 -10.91
C GLY A 35 16.01 12.21 -10.41
N ASN A 36 17.30 12.38 -10.06
CA ASN A 36 18.22 11.26 -9.79
C ASN A 36 18.00 10.57 -8.43
N ASN A 37 17.39 11.25 -7.46
CA ASN A 37 17.17 10.75 -6.10
C ASN A 37 15.72 10.99 -5.66
N PRO A 38 14.75 10.34 -6.32
CA PRO A 38 13.35 10.45 -5.94
C PRO A 38 13.12 10.03 -4.49
N PRO A 39 12.23 10.71 -3.75
CA PRO A 39 11.88 10.30 -2.40
C PRO A 39 11.30 8.87 -2.38
N ALA A 40 11.73 8.01 -1.44
CA ALA A 40 11.31 6.60 -1.38
C ALA A 40 9.79 6.45 -1.29
N HIS A 41 9.10 7.31 -0.54
CA HIS A 41 7.64 7.27 -0.45
C HIS A 41 6.96 7.51 -1.80
N THR A 42 7.47 8.45 -2.60
CA THR A 42 6.97 8.74 -3.95
C THR A 42 7.09 7.53 -4.87
N LEU A 43 8.19 6.80 -4.76
CA LEU A 43 8.44 5.58 -5.54
C LEU A 43 7.52 4.45 -5.12
N GLY A 44 7.33 4.24 -3.80
CA GLY A 44 6.40 3.25 -3.27
C GLY A 44 4.94 3.53 -3.67
N GLU A 45 4.52 4.80 -3.67
CA GLU A 45 3.20 5.19 -4.15
C GLU A 45 3.02 5.01 -5.66
N SER A 46 4.12 5.07 -6.42
CA SER A 46 4.15 4.90 -7.87
C SER A 46 4.64 3.52 -8.27
N PHE A 47 4.38 2.48 -7.46
CA PHE A 47 5.01 1.16 -7.56
C PHE A 47 5.00 0.54 -8.97
N ILE A 48 3.90 0.64 -9.73
CA ILE A 48 3.86 0.16 -11.12
C ILE A 48 4.79 0.97 -12.02
N SER A 49 4.66 2.30 -12.01
CA SER A 49 5.49 3.20 -12.82
C SER A 49 6.97 3.03 -12.49
N TYR A 50 7.30 2.91 -11.20
CA TYR A 50 8.65 2.76 -10.70
C TYR A 50 9.27 1.41 -11.09
N GLY A 51 8.57 0.29 -10.88
CA GLY A 51 9.07 -1.02 -11.30
C GLY A 51 9.30 -1.10 -12.81
N LEU A 52 8.37 -0.57 -13.62
CA LEU A 52 8.56 -0.51 -15.08
C LEU A 52 9.75 0.36 -15.48
N PHE A 53 9.97 1.49 -14.79
CA PHE A 53 11.11 2.37 -15.01
C PHE A 53 12.45 1.71 -14.64
N ILE A 54 12.52 1.01 -13.50
CA ILE A 54 13.71 0.22 -13.12
C ILE A 54 14.01 -0.81 -14.20
N PHE A 55 13.00 -1.55 -14.64
CA PHE A 55 13.18 -2.57 -15.66
C PHE A 55 13.73 -1.97 -16.96
N HIS A 56 13.19 -0.83 -17.38
CA HIS A 56 13.62 -0.10 -18.57
C HIS A 56 15.08 0.35 -18.50
N THR A 57 15.52 0.84 -17.33
CA THR A 57 16.82 1.51 -17.17
C THR A 57 17.94 0.58 -16.72
N LYS A 58 17.66 -0.38 -15.84
CA LYS A 58 18.65 -1.31 -15.25
C LYS A 58 18.61 -2.71 -15.85
N GLY A 59 17.42 -3.15 -16.28
CA GLY A 59 17.14 -4.56 -16.61
C GLY A 59 17.13 -5.48 -15.38
N LEU A 60 16.62 -6.71 -15.54
CA LEU A 60 16.44 -7.65 -14.43
C LEU A 60 17.76 -8.11 -13.77
N ASP A 61 18.83 -8.28 -14.56
CA ASP A 61 20.09 -8.87 -14.08
C ASP A 61 20.88 -7.92 -13.16
N SER A 62 20.56 -6.61 -13.20
CA SER A 62 21.22 -5.56 -12.41
C SER A 62 20.40 -5.12 -11.19
N CYS A 63 19.26 -5.75 -10.93
CA CYS A 63 18.36 -5.39 -9.84
C CYS A 63 18.76 -6.06 -8.51
N ASP A 64 18.83 -5.26 -7.45
CA ASP A 64 18.91 -5.76 -6.06
C ASP A 64 17.57 -6.34 -5.57
N GLU A 65 17.50 -6.78 -4.31
CA GLU A 65 16.29 -7.37 -3.75
C GLU A 65 15.12 -6.37 -3.69
N TYR A 66 15.39 -5.11 -3.37
CA TYR A 66 14.36 -4.07 -3.30
C TYR A 66 13.79 -3.77 -4.69
N ASP A 67 14.66 -3.60 -5.68
CA ASP A 67 14.29 -3.45 -7.08
C ASP A 67 13.44 -4.65 -7.53
N ARG A 68 13.82 -5.88 -7.18
CA ARG A 68 13.07 -7.10 -7.54
C ARG A 68 11.65 -7.13 -6.98
N ASN A 69 11.46 -6.69 -5.74
CA ASN A 69 10.12 -6.57 -5.15
C ASN A 69 9.26 -5.55 -5.91
N ALA A 70 9.83 -4.39 -6.26
CA ALA A 70 9.15 -3.39 -7.08
C ALA A 70 8.82 -3.92 -8.48
N LEU A 71 9.73 -4.67 -9.11
CA LEU A 71 9.49 -5.34 -10.39
C LEU A 71 8.34 -6.35 -10.30
N ALA A 72 8.37 -7.23 -9.31
CA ALA A 72 7.36 -8.28 -9.12
C ALA A 72 5.95 -7.69 -9.05
N GLU A 73 5.77 -6.63 -8.25
CA GLU A 73 4.49 -5.96 -8.11
C GLU A 73 4.06 -5.24 -9.40
N ALA A 74 4.97 -4.48 -10.02
CA ALA A 74 4.68 -3.77 -11.26
C ALA A 74 4.28 -4.72 -12.40
N PHE A 75 5.02 -5.81 -12.59
CA PHE A 75 4.76 -6.77 -13.65
C PHE A 75 3.49 -7.59 -13.42
N PHE A 76 3.23 -8.01 -12.18
CA PHE A 76 1.99 -8.70 -11.85
C PHE A 76 0.77 -7.85 -12.18
N TYR A 77 0.70 -6.62 -11.65
CA TYR A 77 -0.46 -5.76 -11.86
C TYR A 77 -0.57 -5.28 -13.30
N THR A 78 0.54 -4.98 -13.96
CA THR A 78 0.53 -4.67 -15.41
C THR A 78 -0.07 -5.81 -16.21
N GLN A 79 0.38 -7.05 -15.97
CA GLN A 79 -0.18 -8.21 -16.64
C GLN A 79 -1.69 -8.33 -16.37
N LYS A 80 -2.12 -8.18 -15.11
CA LYS A 80 -3.52 -8.32 -14.73
C LYS A 80 -4.39 -7.21 -15.33
N ILE A 81 -3.92 -5.97 -15.36
CA ILE A 81 -4.63 -4.84 -15.99
C ILE A 81 -4.78 -5.08 -17.50
N LEU A 82 -3.75 -5.57 -18.18
CA LEU A 82 -3.81 -5.94 -19.60
C LEU A 82 -4.75 -7.14 -19.84
N GLU A 83 -4.75 -8.14 -18.95
CA GLU A 83 -5.69 -9.26 -19.00
C GLU A 83 -7.14 -8.78 -18.82
N LEU A 84 -7.40 -7.87 -17.87
CA LEU A 84 -8.72 -7.28 -17.64
C LEU A 84 -9.18 -6.46 -18.86
N TYR A 85 -8.30 -5.63 -19.44
CA TYR A 85 -8.59 -4.90 -20.68
C TYR A 85 -9.07 -5.81 -21.82
N ASN A 86 -8.55 -7.04 -21.90
CA ASN A 86 -8.97 -7.98 -22.93
C ASN A 86 -10.33 -8.62 -22.66
N ARG A 87 -10.76 -8.68 -21.39
CA ARG A 87 -12.02 -9.29 -20.94
C ARG A 87 -13.20 -8.33 -20.92
N ILE A 88 -12.96 -7.03 -20.72
CA ILE A 88 -14.04 -6.04 -20.73
C ILE A 88 -14.65 -5.86 -22.12
N GLU A 89 -15.89 -5.38 -22.14
CA GLU A 89 -16.66 -5.10 -23.35
C GLU A 89 -15.92 -4.13 -24.28
N ALA A 90 -16.04 -4.34 -25.59
CA ALA A 90 -15.34 -3.54 -26.60
C ALA A 90 -15.64 -2.03 -26.48
N SER A 91 -16.87 -1.66 -26.13
CA SER A 91 -17.31 -0.28 -25.90
C SER A 91 -16.53 0.42 -24.76
N LYS A 92 -16.12 -0.32 -23.73
CA LYS A 92 -15.44 0.21 -22.53
C LYS A 92 -13.92 0.27 -22.66
N LYS A 93 -13.34 -0.41 -23.65
CA LYS A 93 -11.88 -0.52 -23.82
C LYS A 93 -11.19 0.84 -23.96
N ALA A 94 -11.74 1.76 -24.76
CA ALA A 94 -11.11 3.07 -24.96
C ALA A 94 -11.02 3.87 -23.63
N HIS A 95 -12.10 3.87 -22.84
CA HIS A 95 -12.14 4.52 -21.54
C HIS A 95 -11.14 3.89 -20.57
N TYR A 96 -11.16 2.56 -20.43
CA TYR A 96 -10.25 1.84 -19.55
C TYR A 96 -8.77 2.07 -19.92
N LYS A 97 -8.44 2.09 -21.22
CA LYS A 97 -7.09 2.42 -21.70
C LYS A 97 -6.67 3.84 -21.30
N ALA A 98 -7.55 4.82 -21.46
CA ALA A 98 -7.28 6.20 -21.05
C ALA A 98 -7.10 6.32 -19.53
N ARG A 99 -7.92 5.63 -18.74
CA ARG A 99 -7.82 5.55 -17.28
C ARG A 99 -6.49 4.94 -16.84
N PHE A 100 -6.08 3.82 -17.44
CA PHE A 100 -4.79 3.20 -17.14
C PHE A 100 -3.61 4.11 -17.52
N LYS A 101 -3.70 4.80 -18.66
CA LYS A 101 -2.68 5.79 -19.06
C LYS A 101 -2.55 6.92 -18.03
N ALA A 102 -3.66 7.52 -17.63
CA ALA A 102 -3.67 8.63 -16.67
C ALA A 102 -3.14 8.19 -15.30
N ALA A 103 -3.43 6.95 -14.89
CA ALA A 103 -2.98 6.41 -13.62
C ALA A 103 -1.46 6.39 -13.45
N PHE A 104 -0.66 6.30 -14.53
CA PHE A 104 0.81 6.35 -14.42
C PHE A 104 1.32 7.62 -13.76
N GLU A 105 0.61 8.74 -13.90
CA GLU A 105 0.99 10.04 -13.34
C GLU A 105 0.37 10.33 -11.97
N ALA A 106 -0.64 9.55 -11.57
CA ALA A 106 -1.43 9.75 -10.37
C ALA A 106 -1.44 8.48 -9.49
N SER A 107 -0.60 8.45 -8.45
CA SER A 107 -0.41 7.29 -7.56
C SER A 107 -1.71 6.77 -6.94
N ASN A 108 -2.60 7.67 -6.54
CA ASN A 108 -3.91 7.30 -5.98
C ASN A 108 -4.79 6.56 -7.00
N ASP A 109 -4.78 6.99 -8.25
CA ASP A 109 -5.55 6.37 -9.33
C ASP A 109 -4.95 5.01 -9.71
N MET A 110 -3.61 4.90 -9.73
CA MET A 110 -2.93 3.61 -9.94
C MET A 110 -3.24 2.61 -8.84
N ARG A 111 -3.21 3.02 -7.57
CA ARG A 111 -3.58 2.17 -6.45
C ARG A 111 -5.04 1.72 -6.53
N ALA A 112 -5.96 2.62 -6.87
CA ALA A 112 -7.37 2.28 -7.06
C ALA A 112 -7.54 1.26 -8.19
N LEU A 113 -6.94 1.50 -9.36
CA LEU A 113 -7.00 0.61 -10.52
C LEU A 113 -6.40 -0.78 -10.23
N ALA A 114 -5.25 -0.82 -9.55
CA ALA A 114 -4.61 -2.08 -9.15
C ALA A 114 -5.50 -2.85 -8.16
N PHE A 115 -6.11 -2.17 -7.20
CA PHE A 115 -7.00 -2.80 -6.23
C PHE A 115 -8.30 -3.33 -6.86
N GLU A 116 -8.94 -2.54 -7.71
CA GLU A 116 -10.08 -2.96 -8.52
C GLU A 116 -9.74 -4.22 -9.34
N THR A 117 -8.59 -4.20 -10.02
CA THR A 117 -8.07 -5.36 -10.77
C THR A 117 -7.89 -6.58 -9.86
N PHE A 118 -7.32 -6.39 -8.65
CA PHE A 118 -7.20 -7.45 -7.65
C PHE A 118 -8.57 -8.04 -7.28
N VAL A 119 -9.57 -7.19 -7.01
CA VAL A 119 -10.93 -7.63 -6.66
C VAL A 119 -11.56 -8.41 -7.81
N TYR A 120 -11.46 -7.90 -9.05
CA TYR A 120 -11.96 -8.60 -10.24
C TYR A 120 -11.41 -10.02 -10.35
N PHE A 121 -10.09 -10.20 -10.30
CA PHE A 121 -9.48 -11.52 -10.44
C PHE A 121 -9.73 -12.41 -9.22
N THR A 122 -9.88 -11.84 -8.02
CA THR A 122 -10.27 -12.58 -6.82
C THR A 122 -11.68 -13.14 -6.95
N LEU A 123 -12.63 -12.33 -7.44
CA LEU A 123 -14.00 -12.78 -7.72
C LEU A 123 -14.03 -13.89 -8.76
N VAL A 124 -13.32 -13.71 -9.87
CA VAL A 124 -13.20 -14.76 -10.91
C VAL A 124 -12.58 -16.04 -10.34
N HIS A 125 -11.55 -15.92 -9.50
CA HIS A 125 -10.91 -17.06 -8.84
C HIS A 125 -11.90 -17.85 -7.96
N TYR A 126 -12.79 -17.15 -7.25
CA TYR A 126 -13.86 -17.77 -6.45
C TYR A 126 -15.10 -18.17 -7.27
N GLY A 127 -14.99 -18.19 -8.61
CA GLY A 127 -16.03 -18.73 -9.50
C GLY A 127 -17.19 -17.76 -9.77
N TRP A 128 -17.00 -16.46 -9.55
CA TRP A 128 -17.97 -15.45 -9.97
C TRP A 128 -17.76 -15.08 -11.43
N ASN A 129 -18.86 -14.87 -12.16
CA ASN A 129 -18.85 -14.14 -13.42
C ASN A 129 -18.92 -12.64 -13.12
N VAL A 130 -18.01 -11.84 -13.64
CA VAL A 130 -17.83 -10.44 -13.24
C VAL A 130 -17.98 -9.52 -14.43
N ASP A 131 -18.98 -8.65 -14.39
CA ASP A 131 -19.18 -7.56 -15.35
C ASP A 131 -18.66 -6.24 -14.78
N CYS A 132 -17.91 -5.48 -15.59
CA CYS A 132 -17.34 -4.19 -15.19
C CYS A 132 -18.33 -3.07 -15.53
N LYS A 133 -18.71 -2.29 -14.52
CA LYS A 133 -19.77 -1.27 -14.61
C LYS A 133 -19.24 0.17 -14.59
N ASP A 134 -17.97 0.37 -14.93
CA ASP A 134 -17.24 1.65 -15.01
C ASP A 134 -17.76 2.59 -16.14
N ASP A 135 -19.08 2.76 -16.24
CA ASP A 135 -19.76 3.55 -17.26
C ASP A 135 -20.65 4.61 -16.60
N ARG A 136 -20.19 5.86 -16.64
CA ARG A 136 -20.83 6.99 -15.94
C ARG A 136 -22.22 7.33 -16.48
N ASP A 137 -22.54 6.89 -17.69
CA ASP A 137 -23.72 7.33 -18.44
C ASP A 137 -24.98 6.48 -18.14
N ALA A 138 -24.85 5.35 -17.46
CA ALA A 138 -25.96 4.40 -17.24
C ALA A 138 -26.68 4.53 -15.87
N GLY A 139 -26.23 5.43 -14.99
CA GLY A 139 -26.76 5.53 -13.62
C GLY A 139 -26.34 4.37 -12.70
N GLU A 140 -25.60 3.38 -13.22
CA GLU A 140 -24.87 2.38 -12.45
C GLU A 140 -23.50 2.97 -12.09
N THR A 141 -23.18 3.00 -10.80
CA THR A 141 -22.02 3.75 -10.26
C THR A 141 -21.11 2.90 -9.39
N TYR A 142 -21.36 1.59 -9.39
CA TYR A 142 -20.56 0.59 -8.69
C TYR A 142 -19.53 -0.04 -9.65
N ASP A 143 -18.43 -0.55 -9.14
CA ASP A 143 -17.34 -1.03 -10.00
C ASP A 143 -17.68 -2.35 -10.74
N TYR A 144 -18.30 -3.31 -10.03
CA TYR A 144 -18.58 -4.64 -10.59
C TYR A 144 -19.96 -5.18 -10.25
N LEU A 145 -20.57 -5.85 -11.22
CA LEU A 145 -21.67 -6.78 -10.97
C LEU A 145 -21.12 -8.21 -10.98
N ALA A 146 -21.07 -8.86 -9.82
CA ALA A 146 -20.66 -10.25 -9.72
C ALA A 146 -21.87 -11.18 -9.67
N CYS A 147 -21.86 -12.22 -10.50
CA CYS A 147 -22.94 -13.19 -10.63
C CYS A 147 -22.43 -14.61 -10.38
N ARG A 148 -23.12 -15.39 -9.54
CA ARG A 148 -22.82 -16.81 -9.29
C ARG A 148 -24.11 -17.55 -8.99
N ASP A 149 -24.45 -18.52 -9.84
CA ASP A 149 -25.76 -19.18 -9.85
C ASP A 149 -26.88 -18.13 -9.99
N GLU A 150 -27.86 -18.11 -9.08
CA GLU A 150 -28.95 -17.12 -9.05
C GLU A 150 -28.55 -15.82 -8.33
N ASN A 151 -27.37 -15.76 -7.71
CA ASN A 151 -26.96 -14.61 -6.91
C ASN A 151 -26.32 -13.55 -7.79
N ARG A 152 -26.74 -12.30 -7.58
CA ARG A 152 -26.16 -11.09 -8.19
C ARG A 152 -25.79 -10.14 -7.07
N VAL A 153 -24.58 -9.61 -7.10
CA VAL A 153 -24.06 -8.72 -6.05
C VAL A 153 -23.35 -7.53 -6.68
N GLU A 154 -23.71 -6.34 -6.24
CA GLU A 154 -23.06 -5.08 -6.61
C GLU A 154 -21.83 -4.90 -5.72
N VAL A 155 -20.66 -4.77 -6.33
CA VAL A 155 -19.38 -4.64 -5.62
C VAL A 155 -18.81 -3.25 -5.90
N GLU A 156 -18.56 -2.52 -4.83
CA GLU A 156 -17.87 -1.23 -4.85
C GLU A 156 -16.50 -1.35 -4.17
N CYS A 157 -15.45 -0.90 -4.85
CA CYS A 157 -14.08 -0.92 -4.38
C CYS A 157 -13.67 0.47 -3.87
N LYS A 158 -13.01 0.50 -2.72
CA LYS A 158 -12.40 1.72 -2.17
C LYS A 158 -10.97 1.45 -1.76
N SER A 159 -10.06 2.38 -2.04
CA SER A 159 -8.68 2.29 -1.56
C SER A 159 -8.32 3.50 -0.70
N PHE A 160 -7.71 3.23 0.44
CA PHE A 160 -7.15 4.25 1.33
C PHE A 160 -5.63 4.29 1.12
N SER A 161 -5.06 5.49 1.00
CA SER A 161 -3.61 5.64 0.93
C SER A 161 -2.93 5.19 2.21
N TYR A 162 -1.65 4.84 2.09
CA TYR A 162 -0.82 4.42 3.21
C TYR A 162 -0.85 5.43 4.37
N ASP A 163 -0.78 6.72 4.03
CA ASP A 163 -0.74 7.82 4.98
C ASP A 163 -2.11 8.24 5.52
N LYS A 164 -3.18 7.61 5.03
CA LYS A 164 -4.52 8.12 5.27
C LYS A 164 -4.92 7.95 6.72
N GLY A 165 -5.12 9.10 7.37
CA GLY A 165 -5.57 9.13 8.76
C GLY A 165 -4.45 8.99 9.79
N LEU A 166 -3.20 9.00 9.36
CA LEU A 166 -2.03 9.11 10.24
C LEU A 166 -1.81 10.57 10.68
N VAL A 167 -1.10 10.77 11.79
CA VAL A 167 -0.77 12.11 12.29
C VAL A 167 0.14 12.86 11.31
N ILE A 168 1.14 12.16 10.78
CA ILE A 168 1.99 12.62 9.69
C ILE A 168 2.01 11.60 8.54
N SER A 169 2.28 12.09 7.34
CA SER A 169 2.49 11.31 6.12
C SER A 169 3.92 10.78 6.01
N SER A 170 4.12 9.75 5.18
CA SER A 170 5.43 9.25 4.75
C SER A 170 6.32 10.35 4.16
N GLY A 171 5.74 11.28 3.40
CA GLY A 171 6.46 12.45 2.87
C GLY A 171 6.92 13.43 3.97
N GLU A 172 6.10 13.65 5.00
CA GLU A 172 6.50 14.44 6.18
C GLU A 172 7.58 13.71 7.00
N ALA A 173 7.46 12.39 7.18
CA ALA A 173 8.48 11.56 7.83
C ALA A 173 9.81 11.62 7.07
N GLN A 174 9.79 11.57 5.74
CA GLN A 174 11.00 11.67 4.94
C GLN A 174 11.65 13.05 5.05
N LYS A 175 10.86 14.14 5.06
CA LYS A 175 11.41 15.49 5.31
C LYS A 175 12.09 15.59 6.68
N LEU A 176 11.48 15.01 7.70
CA LEU A 176 12.06 14.91 9.04
C LEU A 176 13.37 14.12 9.01
N ALA A 177 13.38 12.94 8.39
CA ALA A 177 14.57 12.11 8.26
C ALA A 177 15.71 12.82 7.52
N SER A 178 15.43 13.46 6.38
CA SER A 178 16.45 14.23 5.65
C SER A 178 17.00 15.38 6.50
N GLY A 179 16.14 16.07 7.27
CA GLY A 179 16.58 17.11 8.18
C GLY A 179 17.45 16.60 9.32
N ILE A 180 17.18 15.40 9.84
CA ILE A 180 18.01 14.74 10.85
C ILE A 180 19.33 14.30 10.24
N LEU A 181 19.30 13.54 9.14
CA LEU A 181 20.48 12.98 8.49
C LEU A 181 21.49 14.05 8.03
N ASN A 182 21.01 15.22 7.59
CA ASN A 182 21.88 16.34 7.23
C ASN A 182 22.62 16.96 8.44
N ASN A 183 22.09 16.79 9.65
CA ASN A 183 22.65 17.32 10.89
C ASN A 183 23.22 16.24 11.80
N PHE A 184 23.08 14.97 11.42
CA PHE A 184 23.44 13.83 12.24
C PHE A 184 24.89 13.44 12.00
N THR A 185 25.76 13.79 12.93
CA THR A 185 27.09 13.18 13.06
C THR A 185 26.99 12.10 14.12
N ALA A 186 26.91 10.83 13.68
CA ALA A 186 26.97 9.69 14.59
C ALA A 186 28.29 9.76 15.38
N THR A 187 28.22 10.22 16.61
CA THR A 187 29.37 10.47 17.49
C THR A 187 29.40 9.50 18.66
N TYR A 188 28.61 8.43 18.60
CA TYR A 188 28.68 7.38 19.59
C TYR A 188 29.99 6.60 19.43
N GLU A 189 30.72 6.46 20.53
CA GLU A 189 31.66 5.34 20.69
C GLU A 189 30.83 4.05 20.66
N GLN A 190 30.68 3.47 19.47
CA GLN A 190 29.97 2.19 19.34
C GLN A 190 30.93 1.05 19.63
N SER A 191 30.49 0.16 20.51
CA SER A 191 31.14 -1.14 20.68
C SER A 191 31.03 -1.97 19.38
N LYS A 192 31.96 -2.90 19.14
CA LYS A 192 31.97 -3.77 17.95
C LYS A 192 30.65 -4.53 17.79
N LYS A 193 30.12 -4.64 16.56
CA LYS A 193 28.92 -5.43 16.21
C LYS A 193 27.63 -5.00 16.93
N GLN A 194 27.43 -3.70 17.06
CA GLN A 194 26.28 -3.11 17.73
C GLN A 194 25.25 -2.61 16.70
N LEU A 195 23.97 -2.92 16.92
CA LEU A 195 22.85 -2.32 16.20
C LEU A 195 22.11 -1.36 17.14
N SER A 196 22.12 -0.07 16.81
CA SER A 196 21.38 0.95 17.55
C SER A 196 20.17 1.40 16.73
N ILE A 197 18.96 1.30 17.28
CA ILE A 197 17.73 1.76 16.62
C ILE A 197 17.25 3.00 17.34
N VAL A 198 17.40 4.14 16.68
CA VAL A 198 16.82 5.42 17.12
C VAL A 198 15.41 5.52 16.56
N THR A 199 14.41 5.39 17.43
CA THR A 199 13.00 5.51 17.07
C THR A 199 12.47 6.89 17.43
N ILE A 200 11.96 7.61 16.43
CA ILE A 200 11.22 8.86 16.60
C ILE A 200 9.75 8.58 16.39
N LYS A 201 8.97 8.66 17.47
CA LYS A 201 7.52 8.52 17.42
C LYS A 201 6.87 9.89 17.36
N VAL A 202 6.13 10.15 16.29
CA VAL A 202 5.39 11.40 16.09
C VAL A 202 3.93 11.22 16.53
N ILE A 203 3.56 11.97 17.57
CA ILE A 203 2.28 11.87 18.30
C ILE A 203 1.32 12.99 17.86
N GLU A 204 1.87 14.15 17.49
CA GLU A 204 1.12 15.29 16.95
C GLU A 204 1.81 15.86 15.70
N LYS A 205 1.08 16.62 14.88
CA LYS A 205 1.63 17.24 13.68
C LYS A 205 2.81 18.13 14.02
N LEU A 206 3.93 17.87 13.35
CA LEU A 206 5.12 18.70 13.42
C LEU A 206 4.96 19.99 12.58
N PRO A 207 5.70 21.06 12.92
CA PRO A 207 5.71 22.27 12.12
C PRO A 207 6.13 22.00 10.67
N GLN A 208 5.36 22.52 9.71
CA GLN A 208 5.69 22.41 8.28
C GLN A 208 6.59 23.55 7.79
N ASN A 209 6.72 24.62 8.57
CA ASN A 209 7.61 25.72 8.26
C ASN A 209 9.07 25.22 8.31
N PRO A 210 9.89 25.41 7.26
CA PRO A 210 11.25 24.87 7.19
C PRO A 210 12.15 25.29 8.35
N VAL A 211 12.04 26.53 8.82
CA VAL A 211 12.85 27.06 9.94
C VAL A 211 12.46 26.38 11.24
N MET A 212 11.16 26.21 11.49
CA MET A 212 10.67 25.54 12.70
C MET A 212 10.97 24.04 12.67
N LEU A 213 10.85 23.39 11.51
CA LEU A 213 11.21 21.99 11.33
C LEU A 213 12.71 21.78 11.57
N ALA A 214 13.57 22.66 11.05
CA ALA A 214 15.01 22.60 11.29
C ALA A 214 15.37 22.69 12.78
N LYS A 215 14.64 23.51 13.56
CA LYS A 215 14.79 23.57 15.03
C LYS A 215 14.42 22.24 15.68
N VAL A 216 13.32 21.62 15.26
CA VAL A 216 12.91 20.29 15.75
C VAL A 216 13.97 19.23 15.39
N CYS A 217 14.48 19.24 14.16
CA CYS A 217 15.56 18.33 13.76
C CYS A 217 16.83 18.53 14.59
N THR A 218 17.20 19.78 14.89
CA THR A 218 18.37 20.10 15.71
C THR A 218 18.20 19.57 17.12
N GLU A 219 17.04 19.82 17.76
CA GLU A 219 16.72 19.28 19.09
C GLU A 219 16.79 17.74 19.10
N ILE A 220 16.21 17.08 18.08
CA ILE A 220 16.29 15.63 17.92
C ILE A 220 17.74 15.17 17.78
N CYS A 221 18.57 15.82 16.97
CA CYS A 221 19.97 15.45 16.79
C CYS A 221 20.79 15.60 18.09
N GLU A 222 20.65 16.71 18.81
CA GLU A 222 21.31 16.93 20.11
C GLU A 222 20.97 15.81 21.10
N HIS A 223 19.70 15.42 21.11
CA HIS A 223 19.19 14.36 21.96
C HIS A 223 19.71 12.99 21.59
N ILE A 224 19.72 12.66 20.29
CA ILE A 224 20.33 11.44 19.80
C ILE A 224 21.80 11.47 20.26
N SER A 225 22.59 12.49 19.96
CA SER A 225 24.00 12.57 20.40
C SER A 225 24.21 12.36 21.92
N SER A 226 23.26 12.78 22.76
CA SER A 226 23.33 12.56 24.22
C SER A 226 23.02 11.12 24.67
N GLY A 227 22.41 10.29 23.81
CA GLY A 227 21.94 8.94 24.13
C GLY A 227 20.72 8.89 25.06
N GLN A 228 20.09 10.03 25.34
CA GLN A 228 18.93 10.12 26.24
C GLN A 228 17.62 9.87 25.49
N ASN A 229 16.67 9.23 26.17
CA ASN A 229 15.30 9.14 25.69
C ASN A 229 14.57 10.45 26.00
N ILE A 230 13.78 10.96 25.05
CA ILE A 230 12.98 12.16 25.23
C ILE A 230 11.51 11.87 25.05
N GLN A 231 10.72 12.45 25.93
CA GLN A 231 9.28 12.61 25.77
C GLN A 231 8.97 14.10 25.63
N ARG A 232 8.39 14.49 24.48
CA ARG A 232 7.73 15.78 24.27
C ARG A 232 6.24 15.54 24.07
N GLU A 233 5.49 16.64 24.00
CA GLU A 233 4.07 16.64 23.66
C GLU A 233 3.84 16.09 22.24
N LYS A 234 4.64 16.54 21.27
CA LYS A 234 4.44 16.23 19.84
C LYS A 234 5.17 14.99 19.35
N TYR A 235 6.24 14.60 20.01
CA TYR A 235 7.05 13.46 19.61
C TYR A 235 7.82 12.88 20.79
N SER A 236 8.33 11.67 20.63
CA SER A 236 9.31 11.05 21.54
C SER A 236 10.46 10.44 20.77
N VAL A 237 11.64 10.38 21.38
CA VAL A 237 12.84 9.77 20.84
C VAL A 237 13.30 8.69 21.81
N THR A 238 13.50 7.48 21.31
CA THR A 238 13.99 6.35 22.10
C THR A 238 15.08 5.61 21.35
N THR A 239 16.13 5.20 22.05
CA THR A 239 17.21 4.39 21.46
C THR A 239 17.20 2.99 22.04
N GLU A 240 17.07 1.99 21.17
CA GLU A 240 17.24 0.57 21.51
C GLU A 240 18.62 0.12 21.03
N VAL A 241 19.37 -0.59 21.88
CA VAL A 241 20.70 -1.11 21.53
C VAL A 241 20.67 -2.64 21.59
N HIS A 242 21.15 -3.26 20.52
CA HIS A 242 21.29 -4.69 20.38
C HIS A 242 22.75 -5.03 20.14
N PHE A 243 23.28 -6.00 20.91
CA PHE A 243 24.65 -6.47 20.82
C PHE A 243 24.71 -7.80 20.07
N ASP A 244 25.87 -8.10 19.47
CA ASP A 244 26.17 -9.36 18.80
C ASP A 244 25.17 -9.74 17.70
N VAL A 245 24.65 -8.75 16.96
CA VAL A 245 23.73 -9.00 15.84
C VAL A 245 24.52 -9.63 14.68
N PRO A 246 24.24 -10.89 14.28
CA PRO A 246 24.90 -11.50 13.13
C PRO A 246 24.42 -10.81 11.84
N ASP A 247 25.31 -10.63 10.86
CA ASP A 247 24.96 -10.20 9.49
C ASP A 247 24.20 -8.86 9.36
N ILE A 248 24.63 -7.86 10.15
CA ILE A 248 24.12 -6.48 10.09
C ILE A 248 24.05 -5.89 8.65
N PRO A 249 24.93 -6.19 7.66
CA PRO A 249 24.94 -5.44 6.40
C PRO A 249 23.78 -5.69 5.41
N ASN A 250 22.98 -6.75 5.55
CA ASN A 250 22.06 -7.18 4.47
C ASN A 250 20.56 -7.23 4.82
N GLY A 251 20.13 -6.73 5.98
CA GLY A 251 18.70 -6.79 6.33
C GLY A 251 18.29 -6.34 7.73
N ALA A 252 19.16 -5.60 8.44
CA ALA A 252 18.99 -5.27 9.86
C ALA A 252 17.61 -4.70 10.28
N PRO A 253 16.89 -3.87 9.51
CA PRO A 253 15.58 -3.36 9.90
C PRO A 253 14.49 -4.45 9.98
N SER A 254 14.61 -5.50 9.16
CA SER A 254 13.66 -6.63 9.13
C SER A 254 13.82 -7.57 10.32
N ILE A 255 14.95 -7.49 11.05
CA ILE A 255 15.28 -8.39 12.15
C ILE A 255 14.54 -7.98 13.45
N ILE A 256 14.21 -6.70 13.61
CA ILE A 256 13.59 -6.19 14.84
C ILE A 256 12.25 -5.51 14.52
N PRO A 257 11.13 -6.25 14.63
CA PRO A 257 9.80 -5.71 14.34
C PRO A 257 9.42 -4.60 15.32
N VAL A 258 8.61 -3.65 14.87
CA VAL A 258 8.02 -2.61 15.73
C VAL A 258 7.14 -3.30 16.79
N LYS A 259 7.54 -3.22 18.06
CA LYS A 259 6.83 -3.87 19.18
C LYS A 259 5.56 -3.15 19.61
N SER A 260 5.28 -1.96 19.08
CA SER A 260 4.18 -1.09 19.50
C SER A 260 3.02 -1.07 18.50
N SER A 261 1.87 -0.52 18.91
CA SER A 261 0.74 -0.19 18.03
C SER A 261 1.02 0.98 17.07
N ASP A 262 2.29 1.35 16.91
CA ASP A 262 2.70 2.48 16.12
C ASP A 262 2.90 2.03 14.66
N MET A 263 2.67 2.96 13.74
CA MET A 263 2.80 2.73 12.31
C MET A 263 4.21 3.14 11.89
N GLU A 264 5.00 2.22 11.36
CA GLU A 264 6.29 2.58 10.76
C GLU A 264 6.05 3.34 9.45
N LEU A 265 6.64 4.53 9.33
CA LEU A 265 6.63 5.30 8.08
C LEU A 265 7.95 5.18 7.32
N LEU A 266 9.03 4.87 8.04
CA LEU A 266 10.40 4.88 7.53
C LEU A 266 11.33 4.15 8.52
N CYS A 267 12.20 3.24 8.04
CA CYS A 267 13.50 2.94 8.69
C CYS A 267 14.58 3.17 7.64
N MET A 268 15.60 3.96 7.99
CA MET A 268 16.79 4.18 7.19
C MET A 268 17.99 3.73 7.98
N MET A 269 18.96 3.08 7.34
CA MET A 269 20.26 2.79 7.94
C MET A 269 21.24 3.93 7.62
N PRO A 270 21.44 4.94 8.49
CA PRO A 270 22.59 5.82 8.38
C PRO A 270 23.86 5.01 8.59
N GLN A 271 24.65 4.88 7.50
CA GLN A 271 26.05 4.46 7.39
C GLN A 271 26.68 3.58 8.49
N THR A 272 27.43 2.56 8.08
CA THR A 272 28.36 1.82 8.96
C THR A 272 29.27 2.81 9.69
N THR A 273 29.04 2.98 10.99
CA THR A 273 30.01 3.58 11.90
C THR A 273 31.03 2.49 12.21
N GLY A 274 32.32 2.82 12.21
CA GLY A 274 33.41 1.83 12.25
C GLY A 274 33.20 0.70 13.27
N ASP A 275 33.88 -0.44 13.03
CA ASP A 275 33.80 -1.65 13.85
C ASP A 275 32.51 -2.51 13.69
N ASP A 276 31.98 -2.60 12.46
CA ASP A 276 30.80 -3.40 12.06
C ASP A 276 29.49 -3.02 12.80
N SER A 277 29.37 -1.78 13.26
CA SER A 277 28.20 -1.30 13.97
C SER A 277 27.33 -0.41 13.09
N VAL A 278 26.00 -0.47 13.29
CA VAL A 278 25.02 0.25 12.46
C VAL A 278 24.01 0.95 13.35
N THR A 279 23.63 2.15 12.92
CA THR A 279 22.49 2.86 13.51
C THR A 279 21.33 2.82 12.50
N CYS A 280 20.10 2.44 12.90
CA CYS A 280 18.87 2.72 12.12
C CYS A 280 18.21 3.96 12.70
N LEU A 281 17.76 4.85 11.81
CA LEU A 281 16.77 5.87 12.12
C LEU A 281 15.40 5.31 11.74
N ARG A 282 14.53 5.12 12.72
CA ARG A 282 13.14 4.69 12.53
C ARG A 282 12.20 5.84 12.86
N ILE A 283 11.23 6.12 12.00
CA ILE A 283 10.16 7.09 12.25
C ILE A 283 8.83 6.35 12.28
N THR A 284 8.10 6.52 13.38
CA THR A 284 6.77 5.93 13.59
C THR A 284 5.74 7.01 13.89
N THR A 285 4.47 6.67 13.71
CA THR A 285 3.35 7.56 14.04
C THR A 285 2.14 6.80 14.55
N ILE A 286 1.09 7.52 14.92
CA ILE A 286 -0.18 6.94 15.38
C ILE A 286 -1.32 7.29 14.43
N SER A 287 -2.37 6.47 14.46
CA SER A 287 -3.62 6.77 13.74
C SER A 287 -4.44 7.81 14.50
N THR A 288 -5.08 8.72 13.76
CA THR A 288 -5.94 9.77 14.29
C THR A 288 -7.41 9.35 14.33
N ASN A 289 -8.24 10.05 15.12
CA ASN A 289 -9.68 9.84 15.09
C ASN A 289 -10.35 10.22 13.75
N ALA A 290 -9.67 11.04 12.93
CA ALA A 290 -10.17 11.45 11.62
C ALA A 290 -10.23 10.27 10.64
N SER A 291 -9.29 9.31 10.75
CA SER A 291 -9.25 8.10 9.92
C SER A 291 -10.58 7.33 9.99
N TRP A 292 -11.12 7.17 11.19
CA TRP A 292 -12.38 6.47 11.45
C TRP A 292 -13.59 7.17 10.87
N ARG A 293 -13.62 8.51 10.96
CA ARG A 293 -14.72 9.31 10.40
C ARG A 293 -14.71 9.23 8.89
N GLU A 294 -13.52 9.22 8.30
CA GLU A 294 -13.37 9.12 6.87
C GLU A 294 -13.69 7.72 6.35
N PHE A 295 -13.22 6.66 7.01
CA PHE A 295 -13.63 5.28 6.69
C PHE A 295 -15.16 5.14 6.70
N GLU A 296 -15.81 5.59 7.78
CA GLU A 296 -17.27 5.56 7.89
C GLU A 296 -17.95 6.39 6.81
N LYS A 297 -17.46 7.61 6.56
CA LYS A 297 -18.02 8.51 5.55
C LYS A 297 -17.91 7.90 4.15
N THR A 298 -16.73 7.45 3.75
CA THR A 298 -16.47 6.87 2.43
C THR A 298 -17.36 5.65 2.19
N CYS A 299 -17.47 4.74 3.16
CA CYS A 299 -18.31 3.55 3.01
C CYS A 299 -19.81 3.91 2.99
N LYS A 300 -20.26 4.88 3.80
CA LYS A 300 -21.65 5.36 3.75
C LYS A 300 -21.98 6.04 2.43
N ASP A 301 -21.07 6.87 1.93
CA ASP A 301 -21.25 7.57 0.65
C ASP A 301 -21.33 6.55 -0.49
N ALA A 302 -20.42 5.56 -0.52
CA ALA A 302 -20.47 4.43 -1.44
C ALA A 302 -21.80 3.69 -1.38
N ALA A 303 -22.20 3.24 -0.19
CA ALA A 303 -23.45 2.50 -0.03
C ALA A 303 -24.68 3.31 -0.46
N LYS A 304 -24.72 4.63 -0.21
CA LYS A 304 -25.88 5.47 -0.50
C LYS A 304 -25.98 5.93 -1.95
N LYS A 305 -24.83 6.22 -2.56
CA LYS A 305 -24.75 6.95 -3.83
C LYS A 305 -24.28 6.08 -4.98
N GLN A 306 -23.55 4.99 -4.69
CA GLN A 306 -22.88 4.20 -5.72
C GLN A 306 -23.57 2.85 -5.99
N LEU A 307 -24.10 2.24 -4.93
CA LEU A 307 -24.91 1.02 -5.03
C LEU A 307 -26.37 1.38 -5.35
N THR A 308 -27.00 0.60 -6.23
CA THR A 308 -28.35 0.88 -6.75
C THR A 308 -29.45 0.47 -5.79
N LYS A 309 -29.13 -0.42 -4.84
CA LYS A 309 -30.05 -1.07 -3.88
C LYS A 309 -30.98 -2.10 -4.52
N VAL A 310 -30.85 -2.36 -5.81
CA VAL A 310 -31.64 -3.40 -6.51
C VAL A 310 -31.10 -4.80 -6.17
N ASN A 311 -29.79 -4.94 -6.03
CA ASN A 311 -29.13 -6.17 -5.61
C ASN A 311 -28.44 -5.99 -4.25
N PRO A 312 -28.12 -7.12 -3.56
CA PRO A 312 -27.16 -7.11 -2.47
C PRO A 312 -25.91 -6.29 -2.80
N GLY A 313 -25.55 -5.39 -1.89
CA GLY A 313 -24.38 -4.53 -2.03
C GLY A 313 -23.20 -4.99 -1.17
N VAL A 314 -21.99 -4.95 -1.72
CA VAL A 314 -20.74 -5.20 -1.00
C VAL A 314 -19.77 -4.06 -1.22
N ILE A 315 -19.12 -3.61 -0.15
CA ILE A 315 -18.01 -2.66 -0.24
C ILE A 315 -16.72 -3.39 0.13
N VAL A 316 -15.78 -3.42 -0.81
CA VAL A 316 -14.43 -3.95 -0.59
C VAL A 316 -13.49 -2.77 -0.39
N VAL A 317 -12.79 -2.74 0.75
CA VAL A 317 -11.94 -1.63 1.16
C VAL A 317 -10.50 -2.08 1.30
N HIS A 318 -9.61 -1.51 0.49
CA HIS A 318 -8.17 -1.65 0.63
C HIS A 318 -7.64 -0.67 1.68
N VAL A 319 -6.94 -1.22 2.68
CA VAL A 319 -6.10 -0.49 3.63
C VAL A 319 -4.65 -0.88 3.35
N SER A 320 -3.89 0.00 2.69
CA SER A 320 -2.54 -0.32 2.21
C SER A 320 -1.51 -0.58 3.32
N ASN A 321 -1.77 -0.11 4.53
CA ASN A 321 -0.89 -0.33 5.67
C ASN A 321 -1.41 -1.50 6.53
N LEU A 322 -0.62 -2.56 6.64
CA LEU A 322 -0.96 -3.77 7.40
C LEU A 322 -1.05 -3.51 8.92
N ASP A 323 -0.20 -2.63 9.44
CA ASP A 323 -0.26 -2.21 10.84
C ASP A 323 -1.53 -1.41 11.08
N ALA A 324 -1.94 -0.56 10.12
CA ALA A 324 -3.16 0.22 10.21
C ALA A 324 -4.40 -0.66 10.28
N ILE A 325 -4.54 -1.66 9.41
CA ILE A 325 -5.67 -2.60 9.49
C ILE A 325 -5.62 -3.41 10.80
N SER A 326 -4.43 -3.82 11.25
CA SER A 326 -4.26 -4.57 12.49
C SER A 326 -4.67 -3.75 13.71
N ALA A 327 -4.26 -2.48 13.77
CA ALA A 327 -4.70 -1.54 14.79
C ALA A 327 -6.20 -1.27 14.69
N MET A 328 -6.74 -1.14 13.48
CA MET A 328 -8.17 -0.93 13.28
C MET A 328 -9.00 -2.09 13.82
N LEU A 329 -8.57 -3.33 13.58
CA LEU A 329 -9.27 -4.54 14.03
C LEU A 329 -9.22 -4.75 15.54
N ARG A 330 -8.18 -4.26 16.21
CA ARG A 330 -8.07 -4.29 17.68
C ARG A 330 -8.87 -3.18 18.36
N ASP A 331 -9.25 -2.14 17.62
CA ASP A 331 -10.00 -1.01 18.15
C ASP A 331 -11.51 -1.30 18.17
N GLY A 332 -12.10 -1.34 19.36
CA GLY A 332 -13.54 -1.58 19.55
C GLY A 332 -14.45 -0.60 18.79
N ARG A 333 -13.95 0.58 18.41
CA ARG A 333 -14.69 1.57 17.62
C ARG A 333 -15.01 1.10 16.21
N LEU A 334 -14.18 0.23 15.61
CA LEU A 334 -14.44 -0.29 14.27
C LEU A 334 -15.81 -0.95 14.17
N ARG A 335 -16.18 -1.76 15.16
CA ARG A 335 -17.49 -2.43 15.19
C ARG A 335 -18.64 -1.43 15.23
N LEU A 336 -18.51 -0.34 15.98
CA LEU A 336 -19.50 0.75 15.99
C LEU A 336 -19.60 1.43 14.63
N LYS A 337 -18.46 1.70 13.97
CA LYS A 337 -18.42 2.30 12.63
C LYS A 337 -19.08 1.40 11.58
N ILE A 338 -18.74 0.12 11.58
CA ILE A 338 -19.34 -0.88 10.69
C ILE A 338 -20.85 -0.97 10.92
N ASN A 339 -21.31 -1.06 12.18
CA ASN A 339 -22.73 -1.08 12.50
C ASN A 339 -23.48 0.17 12.02
N ASN A 340 -22.83 1.33 12.02
CA ASN A 340 -23.42 2.56 11.50
C ASN A 340 -23.48 2.58 9.97
N ILE A 341 -22.50 1.98 9.29
CA ILE A 341 -22.52 1.81 7.82
C ILE A 341 -23.65 0.85 7.44
N PHE A 342 -23.80 -0.26 8.18
CA PHE A 342 -24.86 -1.27 8.02
C PHE A 342 -26.28 -0.79 8.34
N ASN A 343 -26.47 0.47 8.73
CA ASN A 343 -27.79 1.10 8.69
C ASN A 343 -28.30 1.30 7.24
N GLN A 344 -27.53 0.90 6.22
CA GLN A 344 -27.98 0.74 4.83
C GLN A 344 -28.47 -0.71 4.62
N PRO A 345 -29.79 -0.97 4.52
CA PRO A 345 -30.35 -2.33 4.48
C PRO A 345 -29.91 -3.17 3.29
N HIS A 346 -29.63 -2.54 2.15
CA HIS A 346 -29.19 -3.23 0.94
C HIS A 346 -27.71 -3.69 1.00
N LEU A 347 -26.91 -3.15 1.92
CA LEU A 347 -25.51 -3.51 2.08
C LEU A 347 -25.41 -4.79 2.91
N VAL A 348 -24.89 -5.88 2.31
CA VAL A 348 -24.80 -7.20 2.94
C VAL A 348 -23.43 -7.50 3.55
N GLU A 349 -22.36 -6.94 3.00
CA GLU A 349 -20.99 -7.23 3.45
C GLU A 349 -20.07 -6.01 3.30
N ILE A 350 -19.13 -5.86 4.24
CA ILE A 350 -17.95 -5.01 4.10
C ILE A 350 -16.73 -5.90 4.22
N ILE A 351 -15.81 -5.82 3.25
CA ILE A 351 -14.60 -6.63 3.23
C ILE A 351 -13.40 -5.70 3.30
N LEU A 352 -12.60 -5.84 4.36
CA LEU A 352 -11.31 -5.17 4.47
C LEU A 352 -10.23 -6.05 3.87
N VAL A 353 -9.42 -5.47 2.99
CA VAL A 353 -8.28 -6.11 2.35
C VAL A 353 -7.02 -5.30 2.68
N SER A 354 -5.94 -5.99 2.99
CA SER A 354 -4.59 -5.42 3.08
C SER A 354 -3.59 -6.43 2.52
N ASN A 355 -2.31 -6.04 2.48
CA ASN A 355 -1.22 -6.87 1.96
C ASN A 355 -1.49 -7.42 0.54
N SER A 356 -2.00 -6.58 -0.35
CA SER A 356 -2.14 -6.92 -1.77
C SER A 356 -0.82 -6.81 -2.54
N GLY A 357 0.31 -6.75 -1.84
CA GLY A 357 1.65 -6.77 -2.42
C GLY A 357 1.98 -8.13 -3.00
N VAL A 358 2.89 -8.15 -3.98
CA VAL A 358 3.27 -9.34 -4.74
C VAL A 358 4.61 -9.84 -4.26
N TYR A 359 4.66 -11.11 -3.90
CA TYR A 359 5.87 -11.81 -3.50
C TYR A 359 6.43 -12.60 -4.67
N GLU A 360 7.73 -12.47 -4.88
CA GLU A 360 8.43 -13.28 -5.86
C GLU A 360 8.71 -14.69 -5.31
N ARG A 361 8.65 -15.71 -6.18
CA ARG A 361 8.94 -17.12 -5.87
C ARG A 361 9.99 -17.65 -6.81
N ASP A 362 10.77 -18.63 -6.34
CA ASP A 362 11.79 -19.29 -7.16
C ASP A 362 11.21 -20.17 -8.27
N LYS A 363 9.97 -20.66 -8.09
CA LYS A 363 9.30 -21.59 -8.99
C LYS A 363 8.01 -21.00 -9.51
N TYR A 364 7.64 -21.40 -10.72
CA TYR A 364 6.37 -21.03 -11.32
C TYR A 364 5.16 -21.49 -10.47
N PRO A 365 4.12 -20.66 -10.26
CA PRO A 365 4.04 -19.25 -10.65
C PRO A 365 5.01 -18.39 -9.83
N TYR A 366 5.82 -17.58 -10.52
CA TYR A 366 6.89 -16.78 -9.89
C TYR A 366 6.37 -15.63 -9.04
N LEU A 367 5.07 -15.35 -9.06
CA LEU A 367 4.43 -14.22 -8.41
C LEU A 367 3.26 -14.76 -7.59
N GLU A 368 3.20 -14.38 -6.32
CA GLU A 368 2.16 -14.81 -5.37
C GLU A 368 1.60 -13.60 -4.61
N LEU A 369 0.29 -13.58 -4.39
CA LEU A 369 -0.36 -12.64 -3.50
C LEU A 369 -0.71 -13.34 -2.18
N ARG A 370 -0.53 -12.65 -1.06
CA ARG A 370 -0.94 -13.13 0.27
C ARG A 370 -1.81 -12.08 0.97
N PRO A 371 -3.00 -11.79 0.43
CA PRO A 371 -3.84 -10.73 0.95
C PRO A 371 -4.34 -11.09 2.35
N TYR A 372 -4.32 -10.11 3.24
CA TYR A 372 -5.01 -10.21 4.51
C TYR A 372 -6.46 -9.74 4.32
N ILE A 373 -7.42 -10.66 4.50
CA ILE A 373 -8.85 -10.42 4.22
C ILE A 373 -9.64 -10.56 5.51
N ARG A 374 -10.48 -9.56 5.81
CA ARG A 374 -11.43 -9.61 6.91
C ARG A 374 -12.80 -9.14 6.46
N SER A 375 -13.82 -9.99 6.56
CA SER A 375 -15.19 -9.62 6.24
C SER A 375 -16.06 -9.37 7.48
N PHE A 376 -17.08 -8.56 7.26
CA PHE A 376 -18.13 -8.22 8.21
C PHE A 376 -19.47 -8.33 7.47
N THR A 377 -20.43 -9.04 8.06
CA THR A 377 -21.77 -9.26 7.48
C THR A 377 -22.80 -8.36 8.14
N ASN A 378 -23.80 -7.94 7.37
CA ASN A 378 -24.92 -7.17 7.87
C ASN A 378 -26.09 -8.08 8.26
N ASP A 379 -26.20 -8.39 9.55
CA ASP A 379 -27.32 -9.19 10.06
C ASP A 379 -28.68 -8.45 10.00
N ARG A 380 -28.66 -7.16 9.63
CA ARG A 380 -29.85 -6.31 9.43
C ARG A 380 -30.13 -6.03 7.95
N SER A 381 -29.52 -6.78 7.04
CA SER A 381 -29.78 -6.61 5.61
C SER A 381 -31.21 -7.04 5.27
N GLU A 382 -31.80 -6.38 4.27
CA GLU A 382 -33.07 -6.81 3.67
C GLU A 382 -32.91 -8.03 2.74
N PHE A 383 -31.67 -8.33 2.33
CA PHE A 383 -31.35 -9.49 1.51
C PHE A 383 -30.88 -10.66 2.39
N GLU A 384 -31.35 -11.86 2.06
CA GLU A 384 -30.82 -13.08 2.66
C GLU A 384 -29.42 -13.36 2.09
N TRP A 385 -28.38 -13.05 2.87
CA TRP A 385 -26.98 -13.21 2.45
C TRP A 385 -26.30 -14.36 3.18
N LYS A 386 -26.16 -15.49 2.50
CA LYS A 386 -25.50 -16.71 3.03
C LYS A 386 -24.16 -17.01 2.37
N ILE A 387 -23.78 -16.23 1.37
CA ILE A 387 -22.62 -16.50 0.53
C ILE A 387 -21.54 -15.47 0.84
N LYS A 388 -20.36 -15.88 1.30
CA LYS A 388 -19.24 -14.92 1.41
C LYS A 388 -18.64 -14.66 0.05
N LEU A 389 -18.45 -13.39 -0.30
CA LEU A 389 -17.96 -12.98 -1.62
C LEU A 389 -16.58 -13.59 -1.93
N PHE A 390 -15.65 -13.58 -0.96
CA PHE A 390 -14.30 -14.13 -1.08
C PHE A 390 -14.17 -15.51 -0.43
N SER A 391 -15.04 -16.44 -0.82
CA SER A 391 -14.96 -17.85 -0.41
C SER A 391 -15.34 -18.79 -1.55
N SER A 392 -14.72 -19.96 -1.57
CA SER A 392 -15.13 -21.07 -2.43
C SER A 392 -16.50 -21.59 -1.98
N LYS A 393 -17.24 -22.26 -2.88
CA LYS A 393 -18.38 -23.08 -2.48
C LYS A 393 -17.86 -24.11 -1.46
N GLU A 394 -18.47 -24.17 -0.27
CA GLU A 394 -18.32 -25.32 0.63
C GLU A 394 -19.08 -26.52 0.06
#